data_AF-A0AB35BBC5-F1
#
_entry.id   AF-A0AB35BBC5-F1
#
_cell.length_a   1.000
_cell.length_b   1.000
_cell.length_c   1.000
_cell.angle_alpha   90.00
_cell.angle_beta   90.00
_cell.angle_gamma   90.00
#
_symmetry.space_group_name_H-M   'P 1'
#
loop_
_entity.id
_entity.type
_entity.pdbx_description
1 polymer ?
#
loop_
_entity_poly.entity_id
_entity_poly.type
_entity_poly.pdbx_seq_one_letter_code
_entity_poly.pdbx_strand_id
1 'polypeptide(L)'
;MVTDAAQSWWEEYDDNILRARETGWGGEEPLLSREMRELLDDVDAAFAVTGAQTPGWPNPYKDGPSPGEEAYERSSNPEKYRIVVARAQAWTQVLLDRGWAREASHVDWALPPMEPGGADTVLEPAAAGAVPLVLTTHTPMDSDHPFNITIAAGDPAVRLDTLPDCACDGCDSGSAGLLKYLDMLVLSVVDGSLDVDVGDNYYWLRTSFRVKGSGTQNRHARTAFTAAPWPANWTARPLAPPLSRGRR
;
A
#
# COMPACT_ATOMS: atom_id res chain seq x y z
N MET A 1 22.90 9.53 25.09
CA MET A 1 22.78 9.83 23.66
C MET A 1 21.32 9.65 23.33
N VAL A 2 20.60 10.74 23.09
CA VAL A 2 19.22 10.69 22.64
C VAL A 2 19.29 10.09 21.24
N THR A 3 18.82 8.86 21.09
CA THR A 3 18.53 8.30 19.77
C THR A 3 17.49 9.23 19.16
N ASP A 4 17.88 9.97 18.13
CA ASP A 4 16.93 10.68 17.29
C ASP A 4 15.95 9.60 16.82
N ALA A 5 14.70 9.67 17.28
CA ALA A 5 13.68 8.74 16.83
C ALA A 5 13.59 8.93 15.32
N ALA A 6 13.78 7.86 14.55
CA ALA A 6 13.67 7.96 13.10
C ALA A 6 12.31 8.58 12.78
N GLN A 7 12.32 9.76 12.16
CA GLN A 7 11.13 10.52 11.81
C GLN A 7 10.17 9.62 11.01
N SER A 8 8.87 9.67 11.33
CA SER A 8 7.89 8.85 10.63
C SER A 8 7.75 9.30 9.17
N TRP A 9 7.42 8.36 8.27
CA TRP A 9 7.42 8.69 6.84
C TRP A 9 6.39 9.77 6.47
N TRP A 10 5.29 9.88 7.23
CA TRP A 10 4.25 10.88 7.01
C TRP A 10 4.69 12.29 7.44
N GLU A 11 5.53 12.40 8.47
CA GLU A 11 6.14 13.67 8.86
C GLU A 11 7.16 14.09 7.80
N GLU A 12 8.00 13.15 7.37
CA GLU A 12 8.95 13.38 6.26
C GLU A 12 8.21 13.77 4.95
N TYR A 13 7.05 13.16 4.69
CA TYR A 13 6.22 13.48 3.52
C TYR A 13 5.72 14.93 3.55
N ASP A 14 5.13 15.37 4.67
CA ASP A 14 4.63 16.73 4.83
C ASP A 14 5.77 17.75 4.80
N ASP A 15 6.90 17.47 5.47
CA ASP A 15 8.10 18.31 5.47
C ASP A 15 8.67 18.50 4.05
N ASN A 16 8.71 17.42 3.26
CA ASN A 16 9.18 17.49 1.88
C ASN A 16 8.27 18.38 1.01
N ILE A 17 6.95 18.31 1.18
CA ILE A 17 6.00 19.19 0.48
C ILE A 17 6.20 20.63 0.89
N LEU A 18 6.30 20.90 2.20
CA LEU A 18 6.52 22.25 2.71
C LEU A 18 7.82 22.85 2.18
N ARG A 19 8.92 22.09 2.21
CA ARG A 19 10.21 22.50 1.64
C ARG A 19 10.13 22.74 0.13
N ALA A 20 9.41 21.90 -0.61
CA ALA A 20 9.22 22.10 -2.06
C ALA A 20 8.48 23.42 -2.34
N ARG A 21 7.45 23.74 -1.57
CA ARG A 21 6.70 25.02 -1.67
C ARG A 21 7.59 26.21 -1.36
N GLU A 22 8.40 26.14 -0.31
CA GLU A 22 9.35 27.20 0.07
C GLU A 22 10.38 27.49 -1.04
N THR A 23 10.79 26.44 -1.77
CA THR A 23 11.78 26.55 -2.84
C THR A 23 11.17 26.90 -4.21
N GLY A 24 9.84 27.05 -4.30
CA GLY A 24 9.13 27.36 -5.54
C GLY A 24 9.02 26.19 -6.53
N TRP A 25 9.43 24.99 -6.12
CA TRP A 25 9.32 23.75 -6.90
C TRP A 25 8.10 22.91 -6.53
N GLY A 26 7.38 23.26 -5.47
CA GLY A 26 6.18 22.57 -5.01
C GLY A 26 4.92 22.99 -5.78
N GLY A 27 4.04 22.02 -6.02
CA GLY A 27 2.68 22.26 -6.51
C GLY A 27 1.67 22.38 -5.36
N GLU A 28 0.40 22.11 -5.67
CA GLU A 28 -0.68 22.03 -4.68
C GLU A 28 -0.83 20.62 -4.07
N GLU A 29 0.26 19.86 -3.96
CA GLU A 29 0.22 18.54 -3.34
C GLU A 29 -0.36 18.64 -1.94
N PRO A 30 -1.44 17.90 -1.61
CA PRO A 30 -2.11 18.03 -0.33
C PRO A 30 -1.25 17.41 0.79
N LEU A 31 -1.12 18.15 1.90
CA LEU A 31 -0.57 17.61 3.14
C LEU A 31 -1.51 16.54 3.71
N LEU A 32 -0.99 15.69 4.59
CA LEU A 32 -1.82 14.79 5.38
C LEU A 32 -2.61 15.59 6.41
N SER A 33 -3.88 15.24 6.62
CA SER A 33 -4.65 15.87 7.69
C SER A 33 -4.13 15.39 9.05
N ARG A 34 -4.51 16.11 10.12
CA ARG A 34 -4.19 15.67 11.48
C ARG A 34 -4.77 14.30 11.77
N GLU A 35 -6.02 14.07 11.37
CA GLU A 35 -6.75 12.81 11.57
C GLU A 35 -6.09 11.64 10.82
N MET A 36 -5.49 11.89 9.66
CA MET A 36 -4.72 10.88 8.92
C MET A 36 -3.40 10.53 9.61
N ARG A 37 -2.71 11.53 10.17
CA ARG A 37 -1.50 11.26 10.98
C ARG A 37 -1.84 10.52 12.26
N GLU A 38 -2.92 10.89 12.94
CA GLU A 38 -3.42 10.16 14.12
C GLU A 38 -3.79 8.70 13.79
N LEU A 39 -4.32 8.43 12.59
CA LEU A 39 -4.53 7.06 12.12
C LEU A 39 -3.21 6.32 11.93
N LEU A 40 -2.22 6.93 11.28
CA LEU A 40 -0.91 6.32 11.06
C LEU A 40 -0.13 6.09 12.35
N ASP A 41 -0.25 6.99 13.33
CA ASP A 41 0.30 6.84 14.68
C ASP A 41 -0.31 5.61 15.38
N ASP A 42 -1.62 5.40 15.28
CA ASP A 42 -2.29 4.21 15.82
C ASP A 42 -1.81 2.92 15.13
N VAL A 43 -1.60 2.96 13.81
CA VAL A 43 -1.03 1.81 13.07
C VAL A 43 0.40 1.53 13.52
N ASP A 44 1.23 2.56 13.75
CA ASP A 44 2.58 2.38 14.30
C ASP A 44 2.56 1.78 15.70
N ALA A 45 1.64 2.22 16.57
CA ALA A 45 1.47 1.65 17.90
C ALA A 45 1.04 0.16 17.83
N ALA A 46 0.09 -0.19 16.96
CA ALA A 46 -0.31 -1.58 16.73
C ALA A 46 0.81 -2.41 16.08
N PHE A 47 1.61 -1.78 15.22
CA PHE A 47 2.75 -2.42 14.55
C PHE A 47 3.90 -2.73 15.50
N ALA A 48 4.11 -1.93 16.54
CA ALA A 48 5.08 -2.24 17.59
C ALA A 48 4.80 -3.60 18.27
N VAL A 49 3.55 -4.06 18.27
CA VAL A 49 3.14 -5.36 18.82
C VAL A 49 3.18 -6.45 17.74
N THR A 50 2.47 -6.25 16.62
CA THR A 50 2.36 -7.26 15.54
C THR A 50 3.72 -7.52 14.86
N GLY A 51 4.54 -6.49 14.73
CA GLY A 51 5.86 -6.52 14.11
C GLY A 51 7.02 -6.78 15.07
N ALA A 52 6.75 -7.10 16.35
CA ALA A 52 7.79 -7.27 17.37
C ALA A 52 8.87 -8.32 17.03
N GLN A 53 8.56 -9.27 16.14
CA GLN A 53 9.47 -10.32 15.67
C GLN A 53 9.94 -10.13 14.22
N THR A 54 9.67 -8.97 13.61
CA THR A 54 10.02 -8.65 12.23
C THR A 54 10.84 -7.35 12.21
N PRO A 55 12.13 -7.39 12.55
CA PRO A 55 12.95 -6.19 12.61
C PRO A 55 13.05 -5.53 11.24
N GLY A 56 12.97 -4.20 11.22
CA GLY A 56 13.23 -3.42 10.00
C GLY A 56 14.69 -3.56 9.55
N TRP A 57 14.93 -3.34 8.26
CA TRP A 57 16.27 -3.33 7.67
C TRP A 57 16.48 -2.11 6.77
N PRO A 58 17.71 -1.56 6.73
CA PRO A 58 18.02 -0.42 5.88
C PRO A 58 18.02 -0.81 4.41
N ASN A 59 17.86 0.18 3.52
CA ASN A 59 18.10 -0.01 2.09
C ASN A 59 19.60 -0.35 1.87
N PRO A 60 19.93 -1.55 1.34
CA PRO A 60 21.32 -1.98 1.13
C PRO A 60 22.11 -1.08 0.16
N TYR A 61 21.40 -0.31 -0.68
CA TYR A 61 21.96 0.46 -1.79
C TYR A 61 21.89 1.98 -1.59
N LYS A 62 21.34 2.48 -0.47
CA LYS A 62 21.15 3.93 -0.26
C LYS A 62 22.46 4.72 -0.30
N ASP A 63 23.51 4.17 0.30
CA ASP A 63 24.87 4.76 0.35
C ASP A 63 25.93 3.84 -0.27
N GLY A 64 25.48 2.77 -0.92
CA GLY A 64 26.31 1.69 -1.45
C GLY A 64 26.39 1.67 -2.97
N PRO A 65 27.18 0.75 -3.56
CA PRO A 65 27.15 0.51 -4.99
C PRO A 65 25.77 -0.02 -5.40
N SER A 66 25.34 0.32 -6.61
CA SER A 66 24.15 -0.31 -7.21
C SER A 66 24.30 -1.84 -7.28
N PRO A 67 23.20 -2.60 -7.21
CA PRO A 67 23.23 -4.05 -7.34
C PRO A 67 23.86 -4.50 -8.67
N GLY A 68 24.68 -5.55 -8.60
CA GLY A 68 25.13 -6.28 -9.80
C GLY A 68 24.07 -7.25 -10.32
N GLU A 69 24.27 -7.80 -11.52
CA GLU A 69 23.29 -8.70 -12.18
C GLU A 69 22.91 -9.91 -11.31
N GLU A 70 23.88 -10.56 -10.66
CA GLU A 70 23.63 -11.71 -9.77
C GLU A 70 22.64 -11.40 -8.63
N ALA A 71 22.54 -10.15 -8.19
CA ALA A 71 21.61 -9.76 -7.13
C ALA A 71 20.15 -9.83 -7.59
N TYR A 72 19.89 -9.72 -8.90
CA TYR A 72 18.54 -9.81 -9.45
C TYR A 72 18.06 -11.26 -9.62
N GLU A 73 18.95 -12.23 -9.48
CA GLU A 73 18.67 -13.67 -9.68
C GLU A 73 18.56 -14.45 -8.37
N ARG A 74 18.67 -13.79 -7.21
CA ARG A 74 18.69 -14.43 -5.89
C ARG A 74 17.86 -13.68 -4.87
N SER A 75 17.20 -14.41 -3.97
CA SER A 75 16.66 -13.89 -2.71
C SER A 75 17.41 -14.52 -1.53
N SER A 76 18.30 -13.75 -0.88
CA SER A 76 19.18 -14.29 0.16
C SER A 76 18.50 -14.43 1.53
N ASN A 77 17.50 -13.58 1.82
CA ASN A 77 16.82 -13.55 3.11
C ASN A 77 15.31 -13.32 2.93
N PRO A 78 14.57 -14.32 2.40
CA PRO A 78 13.14 -14.20 2.10
C PRO A 78 12.28 -13.96 3.36
N GLU A 79 12.70 -14.46 4.52
CA GLU A 79 11.95 -14.34 5.77
C GLU A 79 11.81 -12.89 6.28
N LYS A 80 12.69 -11.97 5.85
CA LYS A 80 12.60 -10.54 6.24
C LYS A 80 11.28 -9.92 5.81
N TYR A 81 10.68 -10.41 4.71
CA TYR A 81 9.44 -9.86 4.17
C TYR A 81 8.21 -10.16 5.03
N ARG A 82 8.29 -10.99 6.07
CA ARG A 82 7.22 -11.13 7.09
C ARG A 82 6.77 -9.80 7.68
N ILE A 83 7.63 -8.78 7.66
CA ILE A 83 7.32 -7.44 8.15
C ILE A 83 6.09 -6.82 7.47
N VAL A 84 5.86 -7.09 6.18
CA VAL A 84 4.71 -6.51 5.45
C VAL A 84 3.40 -7.17 5.88
N VAL A 85 3.43 -8.46 6.21
CA VAL A 85 2.31 -9.21 6.78
C VAL A 85 1.98 -8.66 8.17
N ALA A 86 3.00 -8.45 9.01
CA ALA A 86 2.82 -7.85 10.33
C ALA A 86 2.21 -6.42 10.25
N ARG A 87 2.64 -5.60 9.28
CA ARG A 87 2.05 -4.28 9.06
C ARG A 87 0.59 -4.35 8.58
N ALA A 88 0.27 -5.29 7.69
CA ALA A 88 -1.11 -5.53 7.26
C ALA A 88 -2.01 -5.97 8.43
N GLN A 89 -1.49 -6.77 9.37
CA GLN A 89 -2.18 -7.13 10.60
C GLN A 89 -2.41 -5.92 11.51
N ALA A 90 -1.43 -5.02 11.65
CA ALA A 90 -1.59 -3.78 12.39
C ALA A 90 -2.73 -2.91 11.83
N TRP A 91 -2.77 -2.74 10.50
CA TRP A 91 -3.87 -2.05 9.81
C TRP A 91 -5.22 -2.71 10.07
N THR A 92 -5.29 -4.03 9.94
CA THR A 92 -6.51 -4.81 10.20
C THR A 92 -7.03 -4.54 11.61
N GLN A 93 -6.15 -4.65 12.62
CA GLN A 93 -6.51 -4.42 14.02
C GLN A 93 -7.05 -3.00 14.24
N VAL A 94 -6.34 -1.97 13.76
CA VAL A 94 -6.74 -0.57 13.96
C VAL A 94 -8.08 -0.25 13.28
N LEU A 95 -8.31 -0.75 12.07
CA LEU A 95 -9.55 -0.48 11.34
C LEU A 95 -10.76 -1.16 11.98
N LEU A 96 -10.58 -2.36 12.54
CA LEU A 96 -11.60 -3.07 13.30
C LEU A 96 -11.86 -2.39 14.66
N ASP A 97 -10.81 -2.02 15.40
CA ASP A 97 -10.93 -1.37 16.71
C ASP A 97 -11.59 0.00 16.64
N ARG A 98 -11.35 0.75 15.56
CA ARG A 98 -12.03 2.02 15.28
C ARG A 98 -13.50 1.83 14.85
N GLY A 99 -13.94 0.60 14.62
CA GLY A 99 -15.30 0.28 14.18
C GLY A 99 -15.59 0.76 12.75
N TRP A 100 -14.56 1.00 11.94
CA TRP A 100 -14.72 1.50 10.57
C TRP A 100 -15.01 0.38 9.58
N ALA A 101 -14.68 -0.86 9.93
CA ALA A 101 -15.03 -2.05 9.17
C ALA A 101 -15.42 -3.22 10.07
N ARG A 102 -15.97 -4.24 9.42
CA ARG A 102 -16.15 -5.59 9.95
C ARG A 102 -15.51 -6.60 9.01
N GLU A 103 -15.12 -7.75 9.53
CA GLU A 103 -14.68 -8.85 8.67
C GLU A 103 -15.86 -9.39 7.84
N ALA A 104 -15.57 -9.76 6.60
CA ALA A 104 -16.47 -10.47 5.71
C ALA A 104 -15.84 -11.82 5.30
N SER A 105 -16.69 -12.79 4.98
CA SER A 105 -16.24 -14.16 4.70
C SER A 105 -15.90 -14.44 3.23
N HIS A 106 -16.19 -13.50 2.34
CA HIS A 106 -16.06 -13.71 0.89
C HIS A 106 -15.74 -12.41 0.16
N VAL A 107 -15.04 -12.54 -0.96
CA VAL A 107 -14.86 -11.47 -1.93
C VAL A 107 -14.95 -12.00 -3.36
N ASP A 108 -15.70 -11.28 -4.20
CA ASP A 108 -15.69 -11.50 -5.64
C ASP A 108 -14.55 -10.71 -6.29
N TRP A 109 -13.82 -11.32 -7.20
CA TRP A 109 -12.65 -10.69 -7.84
C TRP A 109 -12.97 -10.21 -9.25
N ALA A 110 -12.68 -8.95 -9.56
CA ALA A 110 -12.57 -8.45 -10.93
C ALA A 110 -11.14 -8.61 -11.46
N LEU A 111 -10.16 -8.37 -10.59
CA LEU A 111 -8.73 -8.58 -10.87
C LEU A 111 -8.07 -9.23 -9.63
N PRO A 112 -7.88 -10.56 -9.62
CA PRO A 112 -7.34 -11.30 -8.48
C PRO A 112 -5.83 -11.03 -8.25
N PRO A 113 -5.27 -11.53 -7.12
CA PRO A 113 -3.82 -11.66 -6.95
C PRO A 113 -3.13 -12.32 -8.16
N MET A 114 -1.87 -11.96 -8.44
CA MET A 114 -1.11 -12.65 -9.51
C MET A 114 -0.79 -14.09 -9.11
N GLU A 115 -0.37 -14.25 -7.85
CA GLU A 115 -0.04 -15.53 -7.27
C GLU A 115 -1.32 -16.21 -6.76
N PRO A 116 -1.59 -17.46 -7.16
CA PRO A 116 -2.74 -18.19 -6.64
C PRO A 116 -2.49 -18.62 -5.19
N GLY A 117 -3.55 -18.63 -4.39
CA GLY A 117 -3.50 -19.04 -2.98
C GLY A 117 -3.42 -17.87 -2.02
N GLY A 118 -3.09 -18.19 -0.75
CA GLY A 118 -3.12 -17.23 0.35
C GLY A 118 -4.43 -17.23 1.14
N ALA A 119 -4.45 -16.45 2.21
CA ALA A 119 -5.61 -16.24 3.05
C ALA A 119 -6.08 -14.79 2.93
N ASP A 120 -7.33 -14.60 2.55
CA ASP A 120 -7.95 -13.27 2.43
C ASP A 120 -8.46 -12.79 3.78
N THR A 121 -8.02 -11.60 4.19
CA THR A 121 -8.70 -10.79 5.20
C THR A 121 -9.52 -9.72 4.48
N VAL A 122 -10.84 -9.88 4.47
CA VAL A 122 -11.77 -8.94 3.83
C VAL A 122 -12.38 -8.01 4.88
N LEU A 123 -12.15 -6.71 4.73
CA LEU A 123 -12.66 -5.67 5.60
C LEU A 123 -13.74 -4.89 4.87
N GLU A 124 -14.99 -5.09 5.28
CA GLU A 124 -16.15 -4.42 4.72
C GLU A 124 -16.43 -3.13 5.51
N PRO A 125 -16.39 -1.95 4.86
CA PRO A 125 -16.56 -0.68 5.53
C PRO A 125 -18.01 -0.45 5.97
N ALA A 126 -18.18 0.33 7.03
CA ALA A 126 -19.52 0.73 7.50
C ALA A 126 -20.13 1.89 6.68
N ALA A 127 -19.30 2.71 6.02
CA ALA A 127 -19.73 3.93 5.36
C ALA A 127 -20.25 3.67 3.93
N ALA A 128 -21.32 4.38 3.55
CA ALA A 128 -21.87 4.31 2.20
C ALA A 128 -20.89 4.87 1.16
N GLY A 129 -20.68 4.14 0.06
CA GLY A 129 -19.76 4.50 -1.02
C GLY A 129 -18.28 4.21 -0.71
N ALA A 130 -17.94 3.89 0.54
CA ALA A 130 -16.65 3.29 0.84
C ALA A 130 -16.60 1.88 0.26
N VAL A 131 -15.42 1.45 -0.16
CA VAL A 131 -15.23 0.13 -0.79
C VAL A 131 -14.50 -0.83 0.15
N PRO A 132 -14.78 -2.14 0.06
CA PRO A 132 -14.03 -3.15 0.82
C PRO A 132 -12.52 -3.06 0.58
N LEU A 133 -11.75 -3.34 1.62
CA LEU A 133 -10.30 -3.56 1.57
C LEU A 133 -10.05 -5.06 1.73
N VAL A 134 -9.22 -5.63 0.86
CA VAL A 134 -8.80 -7.03 0.95
C VAL A 134 -7.29 -7.08 1.11
N LEU A 135 -6.84 -7.82 2.12
CA LEU A 135 -5.45 -8.10 2.39
C LEU A 135 -5.24 -9.61 2.26
N THR A 136 -4.67 -10.05 1.14
CA THR A 136 -4.35 -11.47 0.92
C THR A 136 -2.94 -11.74 1.42
N THR A 137 -2.82 -12.54 2.48
CA THR A 137 -1.52 -13.02 2.97
C THR A 137 -1.12 -14.27 2.21
N HIS A 138 -0.05 -14.17 1.43
CA HIS A 138 0.48 -15.29 0.66
C HIS A 138 1.43 -16.12 1.53
N THR A 139 1.27 -17.45 1.47
CA THR A 139 2.18 -18.37 2.15
C THR A 139 3.40 -18.58 1.25
N PRO A 140 4.63 -18.49 1.78
CA PRO A 140 5.81 -18.75 0.97
C PRO A 140 5.77 -20.16 0.40
N MET A 141 6.09 -20.29 -0.88
CA MET A 141 6.20 -21.60 -1.54
C MET A 141 7.65 -22.08 -1.58
N ASP A 142 8.58 -21.15 -1.83
CA ASP A 142 10.04 -21.37 -1.88
C ASP A 142 10.78 -20.04 -1.68
N SER A 143 12.10 -20.02 -1.91
CA SER A 143 12.90 -18.79 -1.80
C SER A 143 12.56 -17.73 -2.84
N ASP A 144 12.00 -18.13 -3.98
CA ASP A 144 11.65 -17.23 -5.09
C ASP A 144 10.23 -16.65 -4.91
N HIS A 145 9.41 -17.29 -4.07
CA HIS A 145 8.08 -16.85 -3.65
C HIS A 145 8.03 -16.65 -2.13
N PRO A 146 8.65 -15.59 -1.59
CA PRO A 146 8.66 -15.33 -0.16
C PRO A 146 7.34 -14.75 0.33
N PHE A 147 7.28 -14.47 1.64
CA PHE A 147 6.16 -13.77 2.24
C PHE A 147 5.85 -12.48 1.48
N ASN A 148 4.63 -12.36 1.00
CA ASN A 148 4.12 -11.16 0.37
C ASN A 148 2.65 -10.94 0.76
N ILE A 149 2.20 -9.70 0.58
CA ILE A 149 0.81 -9.31 0.77
C ILE A 149 0.27 -8.75 -0.53
N THR A 150 -0.92 -9.19 -0.94
CA THR A 150 -1.68 -8.50 -1.98
C THR A 150 -2.69 -7.56 -1.33
N ILE A 151 -2.68 -6.30 -1.77
CA ILE A 151 -3.62 -5.26 -1.33
C ILE A 151 -4.60 -5.04 -2.47
N ALA A 152 -5.89 -5.20 -2.19
CA ALA A 152 -6.96 -5.03 -3.15
C ALA A 152 -8.12 -4.23 -2.56
N ALA A 153 -8.96 -3.65 -3.42
CA ALA A 153 -10.14 -2.92 -2.99
C ALA A 153 -11.28 -3.02 -4.00
N GLY A 154 -12.50 -2.76 -3.55
CA GLY A 154 -13.70 -2.78 -4.40
C GLY A 154 -14.59 -4.00 -4.15
N ASP A 155 -15.79 -3.92 -4.72
CA ASP A 155 -16.74 -5.02 -4.83
C ASP A 155 -17.38 -4.97 -6.23
N PRO A 156 -16.90 -5.79 -7.20
CA PRO A 156 -15.86 -6.79 -7.07
C PRO A 156 -14.44 -6.21 -6.85
N ALA A 157 -13.60 -6.93 -6.13
CA ALA A 157 -12.26 -6.49 -5.74
C ALA A 157 -11.26 -6.47 -6.90
N VAL A 158 -10.40 -5.46 -6.85
CA VAL A 158 -9.32 -5.21 -7.80
C VAL A 158 -8.01 -5.13 -7.04
N ARG A 159 -7.07 -6.01 -7.39
CA ARG A 159 -5.68 -5.93 -6.94
C ARG A 159 -5.08 -4.54 -7.24
N LEU A 160 -4.64 -3.84 -6.20
CA LEU A 160 -3.93 -2.57 -6.31
C LEU A 160 -2.43 -2.81 -6.50
N ASP A 161 -1.86 -3.61 -5.60
CA ASP A 161 -0.47 -4.07 -5.70
C ASP A 161 -0.18 -5.32 -4.85
N THR A 162 1.00 -5.89 -5.06
CA THR A 162 1.56 -6.96 -4.24
C THR A 162 2.90 -6.50 -3.67
N LEU A 163 3.16 -6.73 -2.38
CA LEU A 163 4.36 -6.26 -1.68
C LEU A 163 5.10 -7.40 -0.96
N PRO A 164 6.42 -7.57 -1.19
CA PRO A 164 7.16 -6.95 -2.29
C PRO A 164 6.62 -7.43 -3.66
N ASP A 165 6.76 -6.61 -4.70
CA ASP A 165 6.44 -6.98 -6.09
C ASP A 165 7.58 -7.77 -6.74
N CYS A 166 8.80 -7.64 -6.21
CA CYS A 166 9.96 -8.47 -6.49
C CYS A 166 10.81 -8.63 -5.22
N ALA A 167 11.18 -9.85 -4.90
CA ALA A 167 11.91 -10.18 -3.68
C ALA A 167 13.38 -10.55 -3.88
N CYS A 168 13.92 -10.30 -5.07
CA CYS A 168 15.35 -10.46 -5.31
C CYS A 168 16.16 -9.41 -4.54
N ASP A 169 17.41 -9.74 -4.23
CA ASP A 169 18.31 -8.86 -3.49
C ASP A 169 18.47 -7.51 -4.21
N GLY A 170 18.53 -7.51 -5.55
CA GLY A 170 18.68 -6.31 -6.37
C GLY A 170 17.48 -5.36 -6.38
N CYS A 171 16.29 -5.81 -5.99
CA CYS A 171 15.10 -4.97 -5.82
C CYS A 171 14.91 -4.49 -4.37
N ASP A 172 15.80 -4.87 -3.44
CA ASP A 172 15.67 -4.50 -2.04
C ASP A 172 15.85 -2.99 -1.82
N SER A 173 14.77 -2.32 -1.44
CA SER A 173 14.74 -0.89 -1.11
C SER A 173 14.72 -0.61 0.40
N GLY A 174 14.91 -1.64 1.24
CA GLY A 174 14.76 -1.54 2.68
C GLY A 174 13.31 -1.66 3.14
N SER A 175 13.10 -1.95 4.44
CA SER A 175 11.75 -2.10 4.98
C SER A 175 10.96 -0.80 5.01
N ALA A 176 11.62 0.34 5.27
CA ALA A 176 10.95 1.63 5.40
C ALA A 176 10.18 2.03 4.13
N GLY A 177 10.75 1.79 2.95
CA GLY A 177 10.10 2.06 1.66
C GLY A 177 8.88 1.15 1.43
N LEU A 178 9.01 -0.14 1.76
CA LEU A 178 7.92 -1.12 1.64
C LEU A 178 6.74 -0.78 2.57
N LEU A 179 7.03 -0.48 3.84
CA LEU A 179 6.00 -0.14 4.83
C LEU A 179 5.30 1.17 4.48
N LYS A 180 6.06 2.20 4.08
CA LYS A 180 5.50 3.46 3.56
C LYS A 180 4.55 3.20 2.39
N TYR A 181 4.96 2.36 1.44
CA TYR A 181 4.12 2.11 0.26
C TYR A 181 2.85 1.32 0.58
N LEU A 182 2.93 0.33 1.48
CA LEU A 182 1.76 -0.36 2.03
C LEU A 182 0.80 0.65 2.68
N ASP A 183 1.30 1.50 3.57
CA ASP A 183 0.50 2.49 4.27
C ASP A 183 -0.18 3.46 3.30
N MET A 184 0.54 3.93 2.28
CA MET A 184 -0.03 4.82 1.26
C MET A 184 -1.18 4.14 0.49
N LEU A 185 -1.07 2.85 0.16
CA LEU A 185 -2.13 2.12 -0.53
C LEU A 185 -3.35 1.91 0.37
N VAL A 186 -3.15 1.43 1.59
CA VAL A 186 -4.25 1.21 2.55
C VAL A 186 -4.93 2.53 2.92
N LEU A 187 -4.14 3.58 3.18
CA LEU A 187 -4.67 4.91 3.45
C LEU A 187 -5.46 5.47 2.27
N SER A 188 -5.07 5.21 1.02
CA SER A 188 -5.82 5.65 -0.17
C SER A 188 -7.21 5.00 -0.26
N VAL A 189 -7.35 3.77 0.23
CA VAL A 189 -8.65 3.07 0.33
C VAL A 189 -9.48 3.69 1.45
N VAL A 190 -8.89 3.85 2.63
CA VAL A 190 -9.57 4.30 3.86
C VAL A 190 -9.97 5.76 3.78
N ASP A 191 -9.13 6.63 3.20
CA ASP A 191 -9.42 8.05 3.03
C ASP A 191 -10.29 8.35 1.81
N GLY A 192 -10.58 7.34 0.97
CA GLY A 192 -11.38 7.48 -0.23
C GLY A 192 -10.65 8.15 -1.41
N SER A 193 -9.36 8.43 -1.31
CA SER A 193 -8.57 8.94 -2.44
C SER A 193 -8.13 7.83 -3.38
N LEU A 194 -9.10 7.05 -3.88
CA LEU A 194 -8.89 5.91 -4.75
C LEU A 194 -9.87 5.92 -5.92
N ASP A 195 -9.34 5.82 -7.14
CA ASP A 195 -10.08 5.71 -8.39
C ASP A 195 -9.49 4.57 -9.23
N VAL A 196 -10.35 3.64 -9.63
CA VAL A 196 -9.96 2.40 -10.32
C VAL A 196 -10.84 2.21 -11.57
N ASP A 197 -10.21 1.84 -12.68
CA ASP A 197 -10.88 1.45 -13.92
C ASP A 197 -10.19 0.23 -14.55
N VAL A 198 -10.93 -0.87 -14.67
CA VAL A 198 -10.48 -2.15 -15.23
C VAL A 198 -11.30 -2.44 -16.48
N GLY A 199 -10.64 -2.32 -17.63
CA GLY A 199 -11.21 -2.64 -18.94
C GLY A 199 -10.68 -3.95 -19.53
N ASP A 200 -10.86 -4.10 -20.85
CA ASP A 200 -10.54 -5.36 -21.54
C ASP A 200 -9.06 -5.72 -21.59
N ASN A 201 -8.18 -4.73 -21.64
CA ASN A 201 -6.74 -4.97 -21.75
C ASN A 201 -5.96 -3.91 -20.96
N TYR A 202 -6.64 -3.19 -20.06
CA TYR A 202 -6.04 -2.11 -19.30
C TYR A 202 -6.56 -2.12 -17.87
N TYR A 203 -5.70 -1.65 -16.97
CA TYR A 203 -6.00 -1.34 -15.59
C TYR A 203 -5.42 0.04 -15.28
N TRP A 204 -6.25 0.89 -14.70
CA TRP A 204 -5.88 2.20 -14.20
C TRP A 204 -6.18 2.28 -12.71
N LEU A 205 -5.21 2.84 -11.98
CA LEU A 205 -5.29 3.17 -10.57
C LEU A 205 -4.80 4.60 -10.39
N ARG A 206 -5.59 5.42 -9.72
CA ARG A 206 -5.20 6.75 -9.27
C ARG A 206 -5.45 6.84 -7.78
N THR A 207 -4.47 7.37 -7.07
CA THR A 207 -4.60 7.77 -5.68
C THR A 207 -4.15 9.20 -5.48
N SER A 208 -4.30 9.74 -4.27
CA SER A 208 -3.71 11.05 -3.91
C SER A 208 -2.17 11.04 -3.94
N PHE A 209 -1.55 9.87 -3.96
CA PHE A 209 -0.09 9.71 -3.94
C PHE A 209 0.52 9.33 -5.28
N ARG A 210 -0.22 8.60 -6.14
CA ARG A 210 0.35 8.04 -7.38
C ARG A 210 -0.69 7.78 -8.45
N VAL A 211 -0.22 7.61 -9.67
CA VAL A 211 -0.99 7.05 -10.78
C VAL A 211 -0.24 5.83 -11.31
N LYS A 212 -0.97 4.73 -11.54
CA LYS A 212 -0.48 3.48 -12.11
C LYS A 212 -1.38 3.09 -13.27
N GLY A 213 -0.77 2.70 -14.38
CA GLY A 213 -1.45 2.13 -15.53
C GLY A 213 -0.68 0.92 -16.03
N SER A 214 -1.37 -0.18 -16.30
CA SER A 214 -0.77 -1.36 -16.90
C SER A 214 -1.73 -2.05 -17.85
N GLY A 215 -1.20 -2.98 -18.66
CA GLY A 215 -2.05 -4.01 -19.25
C GLY A 215 -2.69 -4.88 -18.17
N THR A 216 -3.83 -5.48 -18.46
CA THR A 216 -4.45 -6.49 -17.58
C THR A 216 -4.10 -7.90 -18.05
N GLN A 217 -3.66 -8.73 -17.12
CA GLN A 217 -3.63 -10.19 -17.23
C GLN A 217 -4.58 -10.76 -16.18
N ASN A 218 -5.15 -11.94 -16.42
CA ASN A 218 -6.01 -12.65 -15.47
C ASN A 218 -7.24 -11.85 -14.98
N ARG A 219 -7.79 -10.94 -15.79
CA ARG A 219 -9.04 -10.24 -15.46
C ARG A 219 -10.22 -11.23 -15.48
N HIS A 220 -11.02 -11.21 -14.42
CA HIS A 220 -12.28 -11.94 -14.33
C HIS A 220 -13.48 -11.09 -14.79
N ALA A 221 -13.53 -9.80 -14.44
CA ALA A 221 -14.62 -8.90 -14.81
C ALA A 221 -14.14 -7.47 -15.07
N ARG A 222 -14.91 -6.70 -15.84
CA ARG A 222 -14.73 -5.24 -15.94
C ARG A 222 -15.34 -4.58 -14.72
N THR A 223 -14.71 -3.54 -14.21
CA THR A 223 -15.25 -2.73 -13.11
C THR A 223 -14.62 -1.35 -13.12
N ALA A 224 -15.34 -0.36 -12.60
CA ALA A 224 -14.82 0.97 -12.35
C ALA A 224 -15.49 1.55 -11.10
N PHE A 225 -14.70 2.15 -10.22
CA PHE A 225 -15.21 2.77 -9.00
C PHE A 225 -14.27 3.87 -8.50
N THR A 226 -14.87 4.82 -7.79
CA THR A 226 -14.18 5.81 -6.96
C THR A 226 -14.63 5.59 -5.53
N ALA A 227 -13.70 5.40 -4.60
CA ALA A 227 -14.01 5.14 -3.20
C ALA A 227 -14.49 6.42 -2.50
N ALA A 228 -15.41 6.28 -1.55
CA ALA A 228 -15.65 7.29 -0.52
C ALA A 228 -14.82 7.00 0.74
N PRO A 229 -14.54 8.01 1.59
CA PRO A 229 -13.84 7.78 2.85
C PRO A 229 -14.61 6.84 3.78
N TRP A 230 -13.88 5.99 4.50
CA TRP A 230 -14.45 5.12 5.54
C TRP A 230 -14.99 5.93 6.73
N PRO A 231 -14.28 6.95 7.23
CA PRO A 231 -14.83 7.83 8.27
C PRO A 231 -15.77 8.85 7.63
N ALA A 232 -17.02 8.91 8.08
CA ALA A 232 -18.04 9.78 7.48
C ALA A 232 -17.73 11.29 7.55
N ASN A 233 -16.83 11.70 8.43
CA ASN A 233 -16.42 13.09 8.61
C ASN A 233 -15.13 13.45 7.85
N TRP A 234 -14.58 12.53 7.05
CA TRP A 234 -13.40 12.80 6.24
C TRP A 234 -13.79 13.34 4.87
N THR A 235 -12.90 14.16 4.31
CA THR A 235 -12.95 14.54 2.89
C THR A 235 -11.79 13.85 2.20
N ALA A 236 -12.08 13.12 1.11
CA ALA A 236 -11.06 12.44 0.35
C ALA A 236 -10.01 13.42 -0.18
N ARG A 237 -8.73 13.03 -0.12
CA ARG A 237 -7.66 13.84 -0.70
C ARG A 237 -7.83 13.91 -2.22
N PRO A 238 -7.46 15.05 -2.85
CA PRO A 238 -7.44 15.16 -4.29
C PRO A 238 -6.62 14.03 -4.93
N LEU A 239 -7.19 13.39 -5.95
CA LEU A 239 -6.48 12.39 -6.75
C LEU A 239 -5.35 13.05 -7.53
N ALA A 240 -4.22 12.35 -7.66
CA ALA A 240 -3.13 12.80 -8.51
C ALA A 240 -3.62 13.07 -9.95
N PRO A 241 -3.08 14.10 -10.64
CA PRO A 241 -3.44 14.39 -12.02
C PRO A 241 -3.27 13.15 -12.90
N PRO A 242 -4.15 12.92 -13.88
CA PRO A 242 -3.99 11.79 -14.79
C PRO A 242 -2.65 11.90 -15.50
N LEU A 243 -1.99 10.76 -15.77
CA LEU A 243 -0.83 10.75 -16.65
C LEU A 243 -1.25 11.41 -17.97
N SER A 244 -0.48 12.39 -18.42
CA SER A 244 -0.72 13.03 -19.70
C SER A 244 -0.76 11.93 -20.75
N ARG A 245 -1.94 11.69 -21.35
CA ARG A 245 -2.04 10.84 -22.52
C ARG A 245 -1.24 11.55 -23.60
N GLY A 246 0.01 11.13 -23.80
CA GLY A 246 0.76 11.50 -24.99
C GLY A 246 -0.16 11.24 -26.18
N ARG A 247 -0.48 12.30 -26.92
CA ARG A 247 -1.25 12.16 -28.17
C ARG A 247 -0.45 11.16 -29.01
N ARG A 248 -1.05 10.01 -29.30
CA ARG A 248 -0.56 9.15 -30.38
C ARG A 248 -0.74 9.89 -31.70
#